data_AF-A0A7Y0S8I2-F1
#
_entry.id   AF-A0A7Y0S8I2-F1
#
_cell.length_a   1.000
_cell.length_b   1.000
_cell.length_c   1.000
_cell.angle_alpha   90.00
_cell.angle_beta   90.00
_cell.angle_gamma   90.00
#
_symmetry.space_group_name_H-M   'P 1'
#
loop_
_entity.id
_entity.type
_entity.pdbx_description
1 polymer ?
#
loop_
_entity_poly.entity_id
_entity_poly.type
_entity_poly.pdbx_seq_one_letter_code
_entity_poly.pdbx_strand_id
1 'polypeptide(L)'
;AHWIDKQVITQTLEWFEQRPEVVEQLGRCSINLSGQSMGNQEFIDFLLERLESSTLPCEKICLEITETAAMSNLDQAIELFTKLKALGCMIALDDFGSGLSSFGYLKKLPVDIVKIDGLFVQ
;
A
#
# COMPACT_ATOMS: atom_id res chain seq x y z
N ALA A 1 4.29 15.46 -3.73
CA ALA A 1 4.54 14.01 -3.63
C ALA A 1 3.58 13.18 -4.49
N HIS A 2 2.28 13.45 -4.48
CA HIS A 2 1.28 12.58 -5.14
C HIS A 2 1.55 12.30 -6.62
N TRP A 3 2.12 13.24 -7.37
CA TRP A 3 2.46 13.00 -8.77
C TRP A 3 3.44 11.82 -8.93
N ILE A 4 4.46 11.70 -8.08
CA ILE A 4 5.42 10.59 -8.16
C ILE A 4 4.71 9.28 -7.87
N ASP A 5 3.91 9.21 -6.80
CA ASP A 5 3.17 8.00 -6.44
C ASP A 5 2.19 7.60 -7.55
N LYS A 6 1.47 8.58 -8.16
CA LYS A 6 0.63 8.34 -9.34
C LYS A 6 1.43 7.72 -10.49
N GLN A 7 2.61 8.27 -10.80
CA GLN A 7 3.47 7.74 -11.86
C GLN A 7 3.99 6.34 -11.56
N VAL A 8 4.42 6.06 -10.32
CA VAL A 8 4.88 4.73 -9.90
C VAL A 8 3.77 3.70 -10.05
N ILE A 9 2.55 4.01 -9.57
CA ILE A 9 1.39 3.13 -9.71
C ILE A 9 1.09 2.89 -11.20
N THR A 10 0.95 3.95 -11.98
CA THR A 10 0.64 3.84 -13.42
C THR A 10 1.66 2.97 -14.15
N GLN A 11 2.95 3.27 -14.02
CA GLN A 11 3.99 2.52 -14.73
C GLN A 11 4.10 1.08 -14.25
N THR A 12 3.93 0.83 -12.95
CA THR A 12 3.99 -0.54 -12.42
C THR A 12 2.86 -1.37 -13.00
N LEU A 13 1.62 -0.86 -12.96
CA LEU A 13 0.46 -1.56 -13.50
C LEU A 13 0.59 -1.77 -15.00
N GLU A 14 0.88 -0.72 -15.77
CA GLU A 14 1.07 -0.82 -17.23
C GLU A 14 2.16 -1.81 -17.61
N TRP A 15 3.26 -1.87 -16.85
CA TRP A 15 4.35 -2.81 -17.12
C TRP A 15 3.90 -4.27 -16.99
N PHE A 16 3.09 -4.57 -15.96
CA PHE A 16 2.52 -5.90 -15.74
C PHE A 16 1.39 -6.24 -16.72
N GLU A 17 0.52 -5.29 -17.02
CA GLU A 17 -0.59 -5.46 -17.96
C GLU A 17 -0.09 -5.84 -19.37
N GLN A 18 1.09 -5.36 -19.75
CA GLN A 18 1.75 -5.69 -21.01
C GLN A 18 2.48 -7.05 -20.99
N ARG A 19 2.59 -7.73 -19.83
CA ARG A 19 3.38 -8.95 -19.64
C ARG A 19 2.62 -10.02 -18.84
N PRO A 20 1.53 -10.59 -19.39
CA PRO A 20 0.72 -11.60 -18.70
C PRO A 20 1.54 -12.81 -18.22
N GLU A 21 2.58 -13.21 -18.97
CA GLU A 21 3.48 -14.31 -18.62
C GLU A 21 4.29 -14.04 -17.34
N VAL A 22 4.64 -12.77 -17.10
CA VAL A 22 5.29 -12.37 -15.85
C VAL A 22 4.28 -12.32 -14.71
N VAL A 23 3.06 -11.83 -15.00
CA VAL A 23 1.97 -11.79 -14.01
C VAL A 23 1.62 -13.19 -13.53
N GLU A 24 1.63 -14.22 -14.38
CA GLU A 24 1.35 -15.60 -13.98
C GLU A 24 2.32 -16.09 -12.89
N GLN A 25 3.62 -15.79 -13.05
CA GLN A 25 4.69 -16.18 -12.13
C GLN A 25 4.89 -15.20 -10.96
N LEU A 26 4.25 -14.03 -11.02
CA LEU A 26 4.36 -13.02 -9.98
C LEU A 26 3.74 -13.53 -8.68
N GLY A 27 4.56 -13.68 -7.64
CA GLY A 27 4.07 -13.96 -6.29
C GLY A 27 3.36 -12.74 -5.69
N ARG A 28 4.08 -11.61 -5.62
CA ARG A 28 3.57 -10.34 -5.09
C ARG A 28 4.42 -9.17 -5.59
N CYS A 29 3.78 -8.06 -5.94
CA CYS A 29 4.40 -6.78 -6.18
C CYS A 29 4.09 -5.84 -5.02
N SER A 30 5.12 -5.33 -4.34
CA SER A 30 4.92 -4.40 -3.22
C SER A 30 5.27 -2.99 -3.66
N ILE A 31 4.37 -2.03 -3.42
CA ILE A 31 4.50 -0.63 -3.86
C ILE A 31 4.38 0.26 -2.62
N ASN A 32 5.39 1.10 -2.41
CA ASN A 32 5.40 2.06 -1.32
C ASN A 32 4.55 3.29 -1.65
N LEU A 33 3.74 3.72 -0.69
CA LEU A 33 2.93 4.94 -0.77
C LEU A 33 3.43 5.96 0.25
N SER A 34 3.55 7.21 -0.17
CA SER A 34 3.91 8.28 0.75
C SER A 34 2.72 8.65 1.65
N GLY A 35 3.00 9.03 2.90
CA GLY A 35 1.96 9.51 3.82
C GLY A 35 1.24 10.76 3.32
N GLN A 36 1.90 11.58 2.51
CA GLN A 36 1.24 12.71 1.84
C GLN A 36 0.10 12.21 0.94
N SER A 37 0.35 11.21 0.09
CA SER A 37 -0.63 10.67 -0.85
C SER A 37 -1.81 10.01 -0.17
N MET A 38 -1.57 9.31 0.93
CA MET A 38 -2.65 8.81 1.79
C MET A 38 -3.56 9.93 2.32
N GLY A 39 -2.98 11.10 2.57
CA GLY A 39 -3.68 12.31 3.02
C GLY A 39 -4.56 12.98 1.98
N ASN A 40 -4.46 12.60 0.70
CA ASN A 40 -5.06 13.33 -0.41
C ASN A 40 -6.18 12.53 -1.07
N GLN A 41 -7.41 13.05 -1.02
CA GLN A 41 -8.59 12.38 -1.57
C GLN A 41 -8.50 12.16 -3.09
N GLU A 42 -7.98 13.12 -3.86
CA GLU A 42 -7.80 13.00 -5.30
C GLU A 42 -6.80 11.89 -5.67
N PHE A 43 -5.81 11.64 -4.81
CA PHE A 43 -4.91 10.51 -4.96
C PHE A 43 -5.60 9.17 -4.64
N ILE A 44 -6.37 9.12 -3.54
CA ILE A 44 -7.11 7.91 -3.16
C ILE A 44 -8.06 7.50 -4.27
N ASP A 45 -8.84 8.45 -4.79
CA ASP A 45 -9.82 8.18 -5.84
C ASP A 45 -9.12 7.65 -7.11
N PHE A 46 -8.01 8.29 -7.50
CA PHE A 46 -7.16 7.83 -8.59
C PHE A 46 -6.63 6.40 -8.37
N LEU A 47 -6.14 6.10 -7.17
CA LEU A 47 -5.57 4.79 -6.85
C LEU A 47 -6.63 3.70 -6.97
N LEU A 48 -7.81 3.94 -6.39
CA LEU A 48 -8.92 2.98 -6.44
C LEU A 48 -9.38 2.76 -7.88
N GLU A 49 -9.63 3.83 -8.64
CA GLU A 49 -10.02 3.73 -10.05
C GLU A 49 -8.97 2.99 -10.89
N ARG A 50 -7.69 3.26 -10.65
CA ARG A 50 -6.61 2.64 -11.43
C ARG A 50 -6.45 1.16 -11.12
N LEU A 51 -6.64 0.75 -9.86
CA LEU A 51 -6.62 -0.65 -9.44
C LEU A 51 -7.85 -1.41 -9.98
N GLU A 52 -9.05 -0.82 -9.89
CA GLU A 52 -10.29 -1.43 -10.40
C GLU A 52 -10.26 -1.63 -11.93
N SER A 53 -9.63 -0.72 -12.66
CA SER A 53 -9.48 -0.80 -14.12
C SER A 53 -8.29 -1.65 -14.58
N SER A 54 -7.43 -2.09 -13.67
CA SER A 54 -6.24 -2.87 -14.03
C SER A 54 -6.58 -4.33 -14.34
N THR A 55 -5.85 -4.92 -15.30
CA THR A 55 -5.91 -6.38 -15.52
C THR A 55 -4.98 -7.17 -14.61
N LEU A 56 -4.13 -6.49 -13.82
CA LEU A 56 -3.33 -7.12 -12.78
C LEU A 56 -4.23 -7.53 -11.61
N PRO A 57 -4.27 -8.82 -11.21
CA PRO A 57 -5.07 -9.23 -10.05
C PRO A 57 -4.64 -8.47 -8.80
N CYS A 58 -5.59 -7.79 -8.15
CA CYS A 58 -5.33 -6.98 -6.95
C CYS A 58 -4.71 -7.81 -5.81
N GLU A 59 -5.00 -9.11 -5.72
CA GLU A 59 -4.37 -10.05 -4.78
C GLU A 59 -2.85 -10.17 -4.92
N LYS A 60 -2.29 -9.82 -6.08
CA LYS A 60 -0.84 -9.79 -6.30
C LYS A 60 -0.21 -8.46 -5.91
N ILE A 61 -1.02 -7.45 -5.57
CA ILE A 61 -0.55 -6.11 -5.21
C ILE A 61 -0.52 -5.99 -3.68
N CYS A 62 0.61 -5.52 -3.16
CA CYS A 62 0.77 -5.14 -1.78
C CYS A 62 1.10 -3.66 -1.68
N LEU A 63 0.27 -2.89 -0.99
CA LEU A 63 0.54 -1.47 -0.74
C LEU A 63 1.20 -1.33 0.62
N GLU A 64 2.34 -0.64 0.64
CA GLU A 64 3.16 -0.46 1.82
C GLU A 64 3.12 1.01 2.27
N ILE A 65 2.87 1.22 3.56
CA ILE A 65 2.86 2.54 4.17
C ILE A 65 3.65 2.47 5.47
N THR A 66 4.49 3.47 5.72
CA THR A 66 5.27 3.53 6.96
C THR A 66 4.37 3.71 8.17
N GLU A 67 4.80 3.18 9.32
CA GLU A 67 4.13 3.35 10.60
C GLU A 67 3.80 4.82 10.92
N THR A 68 4.78 5.70 10.77
CA THR A 68 4.61 7.14 11.03
C THR A 68 3.53 7.76 10.13
N ALA A 69 3.48 7.36 8.85
CA ALA A 69 2.48 7.86 7.92
C ALA A 69 1.07 7.40 8.31
N ALA A 70 0.89 6.12 8.64
CA ALA A 70 -0.41 5.59 9.07
C ALA A 70 -0.89 6.25 10.37
N MET A 71 0.03 6.51 11.31
CA MET A 71 -0.30 7.15 12.58
C MET A 71 -0.63 8.63 12.47
N SER A 72 -0.12 9.33 11.45
CA SER A 72 -0.43 10.75 11.24
C SER A 72 -1.91 11.01 10.95
N ASN A 73 -2.61 10.05 10.34
CA ASN A 73 -4.05 10.10 10.14
C ASN A 73 -4.67 8.69 10.18
N LEU A 74 -4.80 8.14 11.39
CA LEU A 74 -5.20 6.75 11.60
C LEU A 74 -6.58 6.40 11.02
N ASP A 75 -7.56 7.29 11.15
CA ASP A 75 -8.93 7.01 10.69
C ASP A 75 -8.99 6.94 9.16
N GLN A 76 -8.30 7.84 8.46
CA GLN A 76 -8.19 7.80 7.00
C GLN A 76 -7.40 6.59 6.52
N ALA A 77 -6.34 6.19 7.23
CA ALA A 77 -5.60 4.97 6.94
C ALA A 77 -6.50 3.74 7.03
N ILE A 78 -7.29 3.61 8.10
CA ILE A 78 -8.26 2.51 8.28
C ILE A 78 -9.27 2.48 7.13
N GLU A 79 -9.85 3.63 6.77
CA GLU A 79 -10.82 3.72 5.68
C GLU A 79 -10.20 3.28 4.33
N LEU A 80 -9.03 3.83 4.00
CA LEU A 80 -8.33 3.51 2.75
C LEU A 80 -7.97 2.02 2.70
N PHE A 81 -7.39 1.48 3.77
CA PHE A 81 -6.96 0.08 3.79
C PHE A 81 -8.15 -0.86 3.68
N THR A 82 -9.28 -0.52 4.30
CA THR A 82 -10.51 -1.29 4.17
C THR A 82 -10.99 -1.34 2.72
N LYS A 83 -10.98 -0.20 2.01
CA LYS A 83 -11.33 -0.15 0.57
C LYS A 83 -10.37 -0.97 -0.29
N LEU A 84 -9.07 -0.81 -0.09
CA LEU A 84 -8.04 -1.55 -0.85
C LEU A 84 -8.13 -3.07 -0.63
N LYS A 85 -8.39 -3.50 0.61
CA LYS A 85 -8.62 -4.92 0.90
C LYS A 85 -9.89 -5.45 0.26
N ALA A 86 -10.94 -4.64 0.18
CA ALA A 86 -12.17 -5.03 -0.50
C ALA A 86 -11.95 -5.29 -2.00
N LEU A 87 -10.97 -4.60 -2.61
CA LEU A 87 -10.50 -4.90 -3.97
C LEU A 87 -9.62 -6.16 -4.06
N GLY A 88 -9.13 -6.66 -2.92
CA GLY A 88 -8.26 -7.83 -2.84
C GLY A 88 -6.78 -7.51 -2.61
N CYS A 89 -6.39 -6.23 -2.52
CA CYS A 89 -5.01 -5.86 -2.24
C CYS A 89 -4.57 -6.29 -0.84
N MET A 90 -3.29 -6.66 -0.72
CA MET A 90 -2.63 -6.80 0.58
C MET A 90 -2.13 -5.45 1.07
N ILE A 91 -2.13 -5.26 2.39
CA ILE A 91 -1.58 -4.06 3.02
C ILE A 91 -0.44 -4.44 3.95
N ALA A 92 0.69 -3.75 3.79
CA ALA A 92 1.84 -3.86 4.69
C ALA A 92 2.07 -2.56 5.46
N LEU A 93 2.32 -2.68 6.76
CA LEU A 93 2.86 -1.61 7.58
C LEU A 93 4.39 -1.70 7.55
N ASP A 94 5.06 -0.68 7.04
CA ASP A 94 6.52 -0.62 6.89
C ASP A 94 7.20 0.14 8.05
N ASP A 95 8.50 -0.11 8.22
CA ASP A 95 9.36 0.50 9.25
C ASP A 95 8.80 0.37 10.69
N PHE A 96 8.11 -0.74 10.98
CA PHE A 96 7.52 -0.96 12.30
C PHE A 96 8.60 -1.05 13.38
N GLY A 97 8.42 -0.30 14.46
CA GLY A 97 9.33 -0.28 15.61
C GLY A 97 10.36 0.85 15.60
N SER A 98 10.45 1.65 14.52
CA SER A 98 11.32 2.83 14.46
C SER A 98 10.78 4.02 15.28
N GLY A 99 9.49 4.01 15.65
CA GLY A 99 8.81 5.06 16.42
C GLY A 99 8.41 4.67 17.86
N LEU A 100 7.80 5.64 18.58
CA LEU A 100 7.20 5.47 19.91
C LEU A 100 5.83 4.77 19.81
N SER A 101 5.86 3.50 19.45
CA SER A 101 4.65 2.78 19.03
C SER A 101 4.12 1.83 20.10
N SER A 102 2.87 2.07 20.54
CA SER A 102 2.12 1.11 21.36
C SER A 102 1.34 0.17 20.44
N PHE A 103 1.49 -1.14 20.60
CA PHE A 103 0.79 -2.19 19.83
C PHE A 103 -0.75 -2.04 19.75
N GLY A 104 -1.36 -1.15 20.54
CA GLY A 104 -2.80 -0.92 20.60
C GLY A 104 -3.44 -0.46 19.28
N TYR A 105 -2.78 0.34 18.44
CA TYR A 105 -3.35 0.75 17.14
C TYR A 105 -3.17 -0.32 16.07
N LEU A 106 -2.14 -1.16 16.16
CA LEU A 106 -1.90 -2.23 15.20
C LEU A 106 -3.09 -3.21 15.15
N LYS A 107 -3.75 -3.43 16.31
CA LYS A 107 -4.98 -4.23 16.39
C LYS A 107 -6.16 -3.63 15.61
N LYS A 108 -6.16 -2.31 15.39
CA LYS A 108 -7.22 -1.58 14.66
C LYS A 108 -6.91 -1.43 13.18
N LEU A 109 -5.64 -1.38 12.81
CA LEU A 109 -5.21 -1.26 11.41
C LEU A 109 -5.49 -2.58 10.67
N PRO A 110 -6.24 -2.55 9.55
CA PRO A 110 -6.50 -3.74 8.77
C PRO A 110 -5.29 -4.05 7.86
N VAL A 111 -4.16 -4.43 8.46
CA VAL A 111 -2.94 -4.79 7.74
C VAL A 111 -2.77 -6.31 7.69
N ASP A 112 -2.20 -6.81 6.60
CA ASP A 112 -1.88 -8.24 6.42
C ASP A 112 -0.46 -8.55 6.88
N ILE A 113 0.43 -7.55 6.76
CA ILE A 113 1.87 -7.71 6.93
C ILE A 113 2.38 -6.57 7.81
N VAL A 114 3.27 -6.91 8.73
CA VAL A 114 4.08 -5.95 9.47
C VAL A 114 5.54 -6.21 9.11
N LYS A 115 6.22 -5.21 8.56
CA LYS A 115 7.64 -5.28 8.21
C LYS A 115 8.44 -4.64 9.35
N ILE A 116 9.35 -5.42 9.93
CA ILE A 116 10.24 -4.95 10.99
C ILE A 116 11.30 -4.05 10.35
N ASP A 117 11.52 -2.88 10.95
CA ASP A 117 12.55 -1.95 10.49
C ASP A 117 13.94 -2.63 10.47
N GLY A 118 14.69 -2.39 9.39
CA GLY A 118 15.98 -3.02 9.15
C GLY A 118 17.03 -2.75 10.24
N LEU A 119 16.89 -1.68 11.02
CA LEU A 119 17.76 -1.37 12.16
C LEU A 119 17.72 -2.44 13.25
N PHE A 120 16.66 -3.24 13.35
CA PHE A 120 16.52 -4.28 14.39
C PHE A 120 17.06 -5.65 13.97
N VAL A 121 17.42 -5.84 12.70
CA VAL A 121 17.74 -7.17 12.12
C VAL A 121 19.17 -7.22 11.53
N GLN A 122 19.99 -6.20 11.78
CA GLN A 122 21.39 -6.14 11.34
C GLN A 122 22.35 -6.94 12.22
#